data_AF-A0AAW4KNV5-F1
#
_entry.id   AF-A0AAW4KNV5-F1
#
_cell.length_a   1.000
_cell.length_b   1.000
_cell.length_c   1.000
_cell.angle_alpha   90.00
_cell.angle_beta   90.00
_cell.angle_gamma   90.00
#
_symmetry.space_group_name_H-M   'P 1'
#
loop_
_entity.id
_entity.type
_entity.pdbx_description
1 polymer ?
#
loop_
_entity_poly.entity_id
_entity_poly.type
_entity_poly.pdbx_seq_one_letter_code
_entity_poly.pdbx_strand_id
1 'polypeptide(L)'
;RAVWVMLPAGAPTEDTINVLSELLEDGDVIIDGGNTNYKDDVRRGKALAEKGLHYVDVGTSGGVWGLERGYCMMIGGDTETVNRLDPIFKSLAPGL
;
A
#
# COMPACT_ATOMS: atom_id res chain seq x y z
N ARG A 1 3.72 -10.80 6.58
CA ARG A 1 4.41 -9.48 6.66
C ARG A 1 3.58 -8.43 5.92
N ALA A 2 3.80 -7.16 6.23
CA ALA A 2 3.26 -6.03 5.46
C ALA A 2 4.39 -5.02 5.26
N VAL A 3 4.65 -4.60 4.02
CA VAL A 3 5.71 -3.65 3.66
C VAL A 3 5.07 -2.42 3.04
N TRP A 4 5.26 -1.26 3.68
CA TRP A 4 4.71 0.02 3.21
C TRP A 4 5.76 0.80 2.43
N VAL A 5 5.46 1.08 1.16
CA VAL A 5 6.30 1.85 0.24
C VAL A 5 5.77 3.28 0.13
N MET A 6 6.65 4.26 0.40
CA MET A 6 6.38 5.70 0.27
C MET A 6 7.45 6.35 -0.64
N LEU A 7 7.46 5.94 -1.91
CA LEU A 7 8.44 6.37 -2.91
C LEU A 7 7.79 7.25 -4.00
N PRO A 8 8.60 8.02 -4.76
CA PRO A 8 8.09 8.75 -5.91
C PRO A 8 7.43 7.80 -6.92
N ALA A 9 6.24 8.17 -7.39
CA ALA A 9 5.50 7.40 -8.39
C ALA A 9 6.32 7.19 -9.68
N GLY A 10 6.11 6.05 -10.32
CA GLY A 10 6.84 5.64 -11.52
C GLY A 10 7.95 4.64 -11.21
N ALA A 11 9.10 4.80 -11.87
CA ALA A 11 10.20 3.82 -11.84
C ALA A 11 10.69 3.46 -10.42
N PRO A 12 10.87 4.41 -9.47
CA PRO A 12 11.37 4.06 -8.13
C PRO A 12 10.45 3.09 -7.39
N THR A 13 9.13 3.32 -7.44
CA THR A 13 8.14 2.41 -6.85
C THR A 13 8.10 1.09 -7.60
N GLU A 14 8.13 1.10 -8.93
CA GLU A 14 8.09 -0.12 -9.75
C GLU A 14 9.28 -1.05 -9.46
N ASP A 15 10.50 -0.50 -9.47
CA ASP A 15 11.72 -1.26 -9.21
C ASP A 15 11.72 -1.85 -7.78
N THR A 16 11.26 -1.06 -6.81
CA THR A 16 11.15 -1.50 -5.41
C THR A 16 10.14 -2.62 -5.27
N ILE A 17 8.97 -2.52 -5.89
CA ILE A 17 7.94 -3.56 -5.85
C ILE A 17 8.45 -4.85 -6.50
N ASN A 18 9.17 -4.74 -7.63
CA ASN A 18 9.78 -5.90 -8.29
C ASN A 18 10.76 -6.61 -7.36
N VAL A 19 11.67 -5.88 -6.70
CA VAL A 19 12.60 -6.45 -5.73
C VAL A 19 11.87 -7.10 -4.56
N LEU A 20 10.88 -6.41 -3.98
CA LEU A 20 10.08 -6.96 -2.88
C LEU A 20 9.35 -8.24 -3.29
N SER A 21 8.85 -8.32 -4.52
CA SER A 21 8.12 -9.49 -5.01
C SER A 21 8.96 -10.77 -5.08
N GLU A 22 10.29 -10.66 -5.06
CA GLU A 22 11.22 -11.79 -5.03
C GLU A 22 11.72 -12.14 -3.62
N LEU A 23 11.47 -11.26 -2.63
CA LEU A 23 11.92 -11.42 -1.23
C LEU A 23 10.78 -11.77 -0.26
N LEU A 24 9.55 -11.51 -0.66
CA LEU A 24 8.36 -11.80 0.13
C LEU A 24 7.88 -13.23 -0.12
N GLU A 25 7.16 -13.75 0.86
CA GLU A 25 6.56 -15.08 0.82
C GLU A 25 5.05 -14.98 0.57
N ASP A 26 4.45 -16.11 0.18
CA ASP A 26 3.00 -16.24 0.00
C ASP A 26 2.21 -15.68 1.21
N GLY A 27 1.18 -14.88 0.94
CA GLY A 27 0.36 -14.21 1.95
C GLY A 27 0.94 -12.91 2.53
N ASP A 28 2.12 -12.47 2.09
CA ASP A 28 2.65 -11.15 2.42
C ASP A 28 1.95 -10.03 1.62
N VAL A 29 1.96 -8.81 2.18
CA VAL A 29 1.34 -7.63 1.57
C VAL A 29 2.38 -6.56 1.25
N ILE A 30 2.25 -5.98 0.06
CA ILE A 30 2.89 -4.71 -0.31
C ILE A 30 1.82 -3.61 -0.29
N ILE A 31 2.08 -2.54 0.44
CA ILE A 31 1.23 -1.34 0.49
C ILE A 31 1.94 -0.22 -0.28
N ASP A 32 1.32 0.33 -1.33
CA ASP A 32 1.79 1.55 -2.00
C ASP A 32 1.01 2.75 -1.46
N GLY A 33 1.65 3.56 -0.61
CA GLY A 33 1.05 4.78 -0.08
C GLY A 33 1.39 6.04 -0.89
N GLY A 34 2.04 5.87 -2.05
CA GLY A 34 2.44 6.96 -2.93
C GLY A 34 1.28 7.53 -3.75
N ASN A 35 1.61 8.52 -4.59
CA ASN A 35 0.67 9.11 -5.54
C ASN A 35 0.73 8.39 -6.90
N THR A 36 0.58 7.06 -6.87
CA THR A 36 0.65 6.21 -8.05
C THR A 36 -0.60 6.40 -8.94
N ASN A 37 -0.43 6.22 -10.25
CA ASN A 37 -1.55 6.18 -11.18
C ASN A 37 -2.30 4.87 -10.98
N TYR A 38 -3.61 4.93 -10.70
CA TYR A 38 -4.46 3.76 -10.44
C TYR A 38 -4.33 2.62 -11.48
N LYS A 39 -3.98 2.92 -12.73
CA LYS A 39 -3.76 1.88 -13.76
C LYS A 39 -2.54 1.01 -13.46
N ASP A 40 -1.49 1.61 -12.89
CA ASP A 40 -0.33 0.87 -12.41
C ASP A 40 -0.69 0.02 -11.20
N ASP A 41 -1.47 0.56 -10.26
CA ASP A 41 -1.95 -0.20 -9.09
C ASP A 41 -2.74 -1.45 -9.50
N VAL A 42 -3.70 -1.29 -10.42
CA VAL A 42 -4.48 -2.42 -10.96
C VAL A 42 -3.59 -3.45 -11.65
N ARG A 43 -2.57 -3.01 -12.42
CA ARG A 43 -1.63 -3.90 -13.09
C ARG A 43 -0.77 -4.66 -12.08
N ARG A 44 -0.21 -3.97 -11.09
CA ARG A 44 0.64 -4.57 -10.05
C ARG A 44 -0.13 -5.53 -9.16
N GLY A 45 -1.36 -5.17 -8.78
CA GLY A 45 -2.23 -6.06 -8.00
C GLY A 45 -2.45 -7.41 -8.68
N LYS A 46 -2.67 -7.42 -10.00
CA LYS A 46 -2.78 -8.68 -10.76
C LYS A 46 -1.46 -9.46 -10.79
N ALA A 47 -0.35 -8.79 -11.11
CA ALA A 47 0.95 -9.44 -11.21
C ALA A 47 1.45 -10.02 -9.87
N LEU A 48 1.17 -9.35 -8.77
CA LEU A 48 1.52 -9.80 -7.42
C LEU A 48 0.62 -10.94 -6.95
N ALA A 49 -0.67 -10.91 -7.28
CA ALA A 49 -1.59 -12.02 -6.97
C ALA A 49 -1.15 -13.33 -7.64
N GLU A 50 -0.60 -13.29 -8.86
CA GLU A 50 -0.01 -14.47 -9.54
C GLU A 50 1.17 -15.08 -8.77
N LYS A 51 1.82 -14.29 -7.89
CA LYS A 51 2.91 -14.72 -7.01
C LYS A 51 2.45 -15.09 -5.58
N GLY A 52 1.14 -15.08 -5.32
CA GLY A 52 0.61 -15.31 -3.97
C GLY A 52 0.79 -14.11 -3.02
N LEU A 53 1.08 -12.94 -3.58
CA LEU A 53 1.28 -11.70 -2.83
C LEU A 53 0.04 -10.81 -2.92
N HIS A 54 -0.23 -10.11 -1.83
CA HIS A 54 -1.31 -9.13 -1.75
C HIS A 54 -0.79 -7.73 -2.02
N TYR A 55 -1.63 -6.91 -2.65
CA TYR A 55 -1.33 -5.51 -2.95
C TYR A 55 -2.44 -4.62 -2.42
N VAL A 56 -2.06 -3.52 -1.77
CA VAL A 56 -2.98 -2.51 -1.26
C VAL A 56 -2.50 -1.13 -1.70
N ASP A 57 -3.32 -0.42 -2.47
CA ASP A 57 -3.09 0.99 -2.75
C ASP A 57 -3.68 1.86 -1.63
N VAL A 58 -2.92 2.83 -1.13
CA VAL A 58 -3.35 3.70 -0.04
C VAL A 58 -3.08 5.16 -0.39
N GLY A 59 -4.04 5.80 -1.06
CA GLY A 59 -4.00 7.25 -1.28
C GLY A 59 -3.90 7.97 0.06
N THR A 60 -2.78 8.68 0.30
CA THR A 60 -2.50 9.32 1.59
C THR A 60 -2.47 10.84 1.44
N SER A 61 -3.33 11.53 2.20
CA SER A 61 -3.44 13.00 2.20
C SER A 61 -3.36 13.58 3.62
N GLY A 62 -2.97 14.85 3.73
CA GLY A 62 -2.75 15.57 5.00
C GLY A 62 -1.35 16.19 5.14
N GLY A 63 -0.41 15.81 4.27
CA GLY A 63 0.96 16.30 4.30
C GLY A 63 1.66 15.99 5.62
N VAL A 64 2.69 16.78 5.97
CA VAL A 64 3.47 16.58 7.20
C VAL A 64 2.64 16.69 8.48
N TRP A 65 1.52 17.44 8.43
CA TRP A 65 0.62 17.65 9.57
C TRP A 65 -0.22 16.43 9.92
N GLY A 66 -0.31 15.45 9.02
CA GLY A 66 -1.01 14.20 9.29
C GLY A 66 -0.38 13.41 10.45
N LEU A 67 0.89 13.64 10.77
CA LEU A 67 1.54 13.05 11.95
C LEU A 67 0.86 13.45 13.26
N GLU A 68 0.42 14.71 13.37
CA GLU A 68 -0.24 15.23 14.58
C GLU A 68 -1.76 15.09 14.51
N ARG A 69 -2.34 15.24 13.32
CA ARG A 69 -3.79 15.36 13.11
C ARG A 69 -4.47 14.08 12.63
N GLY A 70 -3.67 13.06 12.28
CA GLY A 70 -4.13 11.95 11.48
C GLY A 70 -4.10 12.26 9.98
N TYR A 71 -3.82 11.23 9.20
CA TYR A 71 -3.89 11.26 7.74
C TYR A 71 -5.31 10.98 7.26
N CYS A 72 -5.65 11.47 6.07
CA CYS A 72 -6.79 10.99 5.31
C CYS A 72 -6.30 9.88 4.39
N MET A 73 -6.87 8.68 4.50
CA MET A 73 -6.43 7.49 3.78
C MET A 73 -7.56 6.92 2.92
N MET A 74 -7.28 6.69 1.63
CA MET A 74 -8.17 6.01 0.69
C MET A 74 -7.57 4.64 0.36
N ILE A 75 -8.18 3.56 0.85
CA ILE A 75 -7.60 2.22 0.81
C ILE A 75 -8.30 1.39 -0.27
N GLY A 76 -7.52 0.91 -1.24
CA GLY A 76 -7.92 -0.05 -2.26
C GLY A 76 -7.17 -1.37 -2.10
N GLY A 77 -7.90 -2.49 -2.17
CA GLY A 77 -7.34 -3.83 -1.97
C GLY A 77 -8.43 -4.87 -1.73
N ASP A 78 -8.05 -6.13 -1.57
CA ASP A 78 -9.00 -7.19 -1.23
C ASP A 78 -9.48 -7.06 0.23
N THR A 79 -10.75 -7.40 0.47
CA THR A 79 -11.42 -7.18 1.76
C THR A 79 -10.71 -7.87 2.93
N GLU A 80 -10.20 -9.08 2.74
CA GLU A 80 -9.56 -9.85 3.80
C GLU A 80 -8.24 -9.19 4.22
N THR A 81 -7.41 -8.83 3.25
CA THR A 81 -6.16 -8.11 3.46
C THR A 81 -6.40 -6.75 4.13
N VAL A 82 -7.36 -5.97 3.64
CA VAL A 82 -7.68 -4.66 4.20
C VAL A 82 -8.17 -4.80 5.65
N ASN A 83 -9.03 -5.77 5.95
CA ASN A 83 -9.49 -6.03 7.32
C ASN A 83 -8.34 -6.43 8.24
N ARG A 84 -7.39 -7.24 7.75
CA ARG A 84 -6.18 -7.61 8.51
C ARG A 84 -5.32 -6.39 8.85
N LEU A 85 -5.29 -5.38 7.97
CA LEU A 85 -4.50 -4.16 8.13
C LEU A 85 -5.28 -2.99 8.77
N ASP A 86 -6.58 -3.12 9.00
CA ASP A 86 -7.41 -2.08 9.61
C ASP A 86 -6.82 -1.44 10.89
N PRO A 87 -6.17 -2.18 11.82
CA PRO A 87 -5.54 -1.57 12.99
C PRO A 87 -4.44 -0.55 12.67
N ILE A 88 -3.65 -0.75 11.59
CA ILE A 88 -2.60 0.20 11.21
C ILE A 88 -3.21 1.46 10.59
N PHE A 89 -4.28 1.32 9.80
CA PHE A 89 -4.98 2.46 9.21
C PHE A 89 -5.67 3.31 10.26
N LYS A 90 -6.34 2.70 11.24
CA LYS A 90 -6.93 3.41 12.38
C LYS A 90 -5.89 4.16 13.22
N SER A 91 -4.70 3.59 13.36
CA SER A 91 -3.60 4.26 14.07
C SER A 91 -3.10 5.50 13.33
N LEU A 92 -3.11 5.49 12.00
CA LEU A 92 -2.66 6.59 11.15
C LEU A 92 -3.77 7.62 10.86
N ALA A 93 -5.03 7.22 10.95
CA ALA A 93 -6.21 8.05 10.71
C ALA A 93 -7.22 7.92 11.87
N PRO A 94 -6.89 8.41 13.09
CA PRO A 94 -7.69 8.18 14.30
C PRO A 94 -9.06 8.86 14.33
N GLY A 95 -9.41 9.71 13.35
CA GLY A 95 -10.69 10.40 13.28
C GLY A 95 -10.90 11.34 14.46
N LEU A 96 -10.13 12.44 14.51
CA LEU A 96 -10.34 13.54 15.46
C LEU A 96 -11.60 14.34 15.13
#